data_AF-A0A2S8ZE61-F1
#
_entry.id   AF-A0A2S8ZE61-F1
#
_cell.length_a   1.000
_cell.length_b   1.000
_cell.length_c   1.000
_cell.angle_alpha   90.00
_cell.angle_beta   90.00
_cell.angle_gamma   90.00
#
_symmetry.space_group_name_H-M   'P 1'
#
loop_
_entity.id
_entity.type
_entity.pdbx_description
1 polymer ?
#
loop_
_entity_poly.entity_id
_entity_poly.type
_entity_poly.pdbx_seq_one_letter_code
_entity_poly.pdbx_strand_id
1 'polypeptide(L)'
;MVMKDFFDYHYYRVAKFYYKRDGADATTALISVSAVQAWIVINILLFIKELFFQDINLKKYGWIIFLIVMVGILIYNNIRYKNKYQELRNRWINENRKDKTMKGLIIILTIIFSWLLIFINLLINLFKLLFFLGTK
;
A
#
# COMPACT_ATOMS: atom_id res chain seq x y z
N MET A 1 -14.88 4.13 -10.26
CA MET A 1 -14.03 2.97 -9.90
C MET A 1 -14.20 2.76 -8.41
N VAL A 2 -14.77 1.63 -7.98
CA VAL A 2 -14.91 1.35 -6.54
C VAL A 2 -13.55 0.94 -5.98
N MET A 3 -13.29 1.12 -4.68
CA MET A 3 -11.99 0.78 -4.04
C MET A 3 -11.54 -0.66 -4.33
N LYS A 4 -12.49 -1.61 -4.44
CA LYS A 4 -12.20 -3.00 -4.82
C LYS A 4 -11.62 -3.09 -6.24
N ASP A 5 -12.20 -2.36 -7.19
CA ASP A 5 -11.73 -2.32 -8.58
C ASP A 5 -10.35 -1.68 -8.70
N PHE A 6 -10.01 -0.73 -7.81
CA PHE A 6 -8.71 -0.07 -7.82
C PHE A 6 -7.58 -1.05 -7.50
N PHE A 7 -7.67 -1.78 -6.38
CA PHE A 7 -6.64 -2.75 -6.00
C PHE A 7 -6.61 -3.98 -6.91
N ASP A 8 -7.76 -4.42 -7.42
CA ASP A 8 -7.81 -5.48 -8.42
C ASP A 8 -7.09 -5.02 -9.72
N TYR A 9 -7.26 -3.75 -10.10
CA TYR A 9 -6.56 -3.16 -11.25
C TYR A 9 -5.06 -3.02 -10.98
N HIS A 10 -4.64 -2.60 -9.78
CA HIS A 10 -3.23 -2.59 -9.36
C HIS A 10 -2.63 -3.98 -9.52
N TYR A 11 -3.25 -4.99 -8.90
CA TYR A 11 -2.80 -6.37 -8.96
C TYR A 11 -2.66 -6.83 -10.42
N TYR A 12 -3.68 -6.63 -11.25
CA TYR A 12 -3.63 -6.99 -12.67
C TYR A 12 -2.46 -6.32 -13.41
N ARG A 13 -2.23 -5.02 -13.21
CA ARG A 13 -1.19 -4.28 -13.93
C ARG A 13 0.20 -4.75 -13.56
N VAL A 14 0.47 -5.00 -12.28
CA VAL A 14 1.75 -5.55 -11.82
C VAL A 14 1.91 -7.00 -12.30
N ALA A 15 0.86 -7.81 -12.20
CA ALA A 15 0.87 -9.21 -12.63
C ALA A 15 1.17 -9.32 -14.13
N LYS A 16 0.53 -8.49 -14.95
CA LYS A 16 0.75 -8.45 -16.39
C LYS A 16 2.18 -8.04 -16.74
N PHE A 17 2.75 -7.08 -16.01
CA PHE A 17 4.13 -6.62 -16.24
C PHE A 17 5.15 -7.73 -15.90
N TYR A 18 4.95 -8.43 -14.79
CA TYR A 18 5.83 -9.51 -14.33
C TYR A 18 5.42 -10.91 -14.79
N TYR A 19 4.43 -11.04 -15.69
CA TYR A 19 3.87 -12.34 -16.09
C TYR A 19 4.93 -13.29 -16.67
N LYS A 20 5.94 -12.76 -17.38
CA LYS A 20 7.05 -13.57 -17.91
C LYS A 20 7.87 -14.27 -16.81
N ARG A 21 7.94 -13.66 -15.61
CA ARG A 21 8.69 -14.18 -14.48
C ARG A 21 7.82 -15.02 -13.56
N ASP A 22 6.63 -14.52 -13.23
CA ASP A 22 5.78 -15.07 -12.18
C ASP A 22 4.68 -15.99 -12.71
N GLY A 23 4.43 -16.01 -14.01
CA GLY A 23 3.35 -16.76 -14.61
C GLY A 23 1.97 -16.40 -14.04
N ALA A 24 1.12 -17.41 -13.87
CA ALA A 24 -0.23 -17.26 -13.35
C ALA A 24 -0.29 -17.02 -11.83
N ASP A 25 0.78 -17.35 -11.11
CA ASP A 25 0.86 -17.18 -9.66
C ASP A 25 0.95 -15.70 -9.27
N ALA A 26 1.56 -14.87 -10.14
CA ALA A 26 1.61 -13.41 -10.02
C ALA A 26 2.09 -12.93 -8.63
N THR A 27 3.07 -13.63 -8.06
CA THR A 27 3.62 -13.40 -6.72
C THR A 27 4.06 -11.95 -6.48
N THR A 28 4.69 -11.32 -7.46
CA THR A 28 5.13 -9.91 -7.36
C THR A 28 3.95 -8.96 -7.27
N ALA A 29 2.85 -9.25 -7.96
CA ALA A 29 1.64 -8.45 -7.89
C ALA A 29 0.98 -8.58 -6.51
N LEU A 30 0.94 -9.80 -5.97
CA LEU A 30 0.46 -10.07 -4.62
C LEU A 30 1.26 -9.28 -3.57
N ILE A 31 2.60 -9.34 -3.64
CA ILE A 31 3.47 -8.60 -2.73
C ILE A 31 3.26 -7.08 -2.90
N SER A 32 3.23 -6.59 -4.14
CA SER A 32 3.09 -5.16 -4.43
C SER A 32 1.79 -4.57 -3.89
N VAL A 33 0.65 -5.20 -4.16
CA VAL A 33 -0.66 -4.70 -3.68
C VAL A 33 -0.75 -4.79 -2.16
N SER A 34 -0.19 -5.86 -1.56
CA SER A 34 -0.17 -6.05 -0.11
C SER A 34 0.69 -5.00 0.58
N ALA A 35 1.87 -4.71 0.05
CA ALA A 35 2.75 -3.68 0.60
C ALA A 35 2.08 -2.30 0.55
N VAL A 36 1.46 -1.93 -0.57
CA VAL A 36 0.77 -0.64 -0.68
C VAL A 36 -0.40 -0.53 0.31
N GLN A 37 -1.26 -1.55 0.39
CA GLN A 37 -2.36 -1.55 1.35
C GLN A 37 -1.87 -1.48 2.79
N ALA A 38 -0.82 -2.23 3.14
CA ALA A 38 -0.25 -2.20 4.47
C ALA A 38 0.35 -0.84 4.81
N TRP A 39 1.08 -0.22 3.88
CA TRP A 39 1.60 1.14 4.07
C TRP A 39 0.48 2.15 4.30
N ILE A 40 -0.61 2.10 3.53
CA ILE A 40 -1.76 2.98 3.74
C ILE A 40 -2.34 2.78 5.14
N VAL A 41 -2.59 1.53 5.55
CA VAL A 41 -3.15 1.22 6.89
C VAL A 41 -2.22 1.67 8.01
N ILE A 42 -0.92 1.42 7.90
CA ILE A 42 0.08 1.86 8.89
C ILE A 42 0.08 3.38 9.02
N ASN A 43 0.06 4.11 7.91
CA ASN A 43 0.04 5.57 7.95
C ASN A 43 -1.24 6.11 8.60
N ILE A 44 -2.41 5.50 8.34
CA ILE A 44 -3.66 5.84 9.02
C ILE A 44 -3.55 5.58 10.52
N LEU A 45 -3.01 4.44 10.92
CA LEU A 45 -2.82 4.10 12.35
C LEU A 45 -1.87 5.07 13.05
N LEU A 46 -0.77 5.45 12.40
CA LEU A 46 0.18 6.44 12.93
C LEU A 46 -0.48 7.82 13.06
N PHE A 47 -1.25 8.23 12.07
CA PHE A 47 -2.00 9.49 12.10
C PHE A 47 -3.04 9.52 13.25
N ILE A 48 -3.80 8.43 13.44
CA ILE A 48 -4.74 8.30 14.57
C ILE A 48 -4.00 8.34 15.90
N LYS A 49 -2.87 7.63 16.02
CA LYS A 49 -2.04 7.65 17.24
C LYS A 49 -1.58 9.07 17.55
N GLU A 50 -1.20 9.83 16.54
CA GLU A 50 -0.70 11.19 16.69
C GLU A 50 -1.81 12.18 17.09
N LEU A 51 -3.02 11.99 16.59
CA LEU A 51 -4.17 12.84 16.94
C LEU A 51 -4.74 12.55 18.33
N PHE A 52 -4.86 11.27 18.72
CA PHE A 52 -5.66 10.88 19.89
C PHE A 52 -4.84 10.26 21.03
N PHE A 53 -3.63 9.77 20.76
CA PHE A 53 -2.88 8.92 21.69
C PHE A 53 -1.42 9.36 21.81
N GLN A 54 -1.19 10.65 22.02
CA GLN A 54 0.15 11.25 22.01
C GLN A 54 1.10 10.61 23.05
N ASP A 55 0.57 10.25 24.22
CA ASP A 55 1.31 9.68 25.35
C ASP A 55 1.70 8.21 25.17
N ILE A 56 1.11 7.51 24.18
CA ILE A 56 1.43 6.10 23.93
C ILE A 56 2.80 5.99 23.25
N ASN A 57 3.74 5.39 23.96
CA ASN A 57 5.08 5.11 23.44
C ASN A 57 5.12 3.77 22.70
N LEU A 58 5.10 3.82 21.37
CA LEU A 58 5.16 2.65 20.49
C LEU A 58 6.58 2.04 20.35
N LYS A 59 7.62 2.60 20.97
CA LYS A 59 9.01 2.14 20.76
C LYS A 59 9.22 0.66 21.10
N LYS A 60 8.51 0.12 22.09
CA LYS A 60 8.70 -1.27 22.56
C LYS A 60 7.93 -2.30 21.74
N TYR A 61 6.71 -1.98 21.29
CA TYR A 61 5.78 -2.96 20.69
C TYR A 61 5.21 -2.55 19.33
N GLY A 62 5.57 -1.37 18.80
CA GLY A 62 5.06 -0.90 17.51
C GLY A 62 5.41 -1.81 16.34
N TRP A 63 6.54 -2.51 16.40
CA TRP A 63 6.96 -3.48 15.39
C TRP A 63 6.03 -4.71 15.33
N ILE A 64 5.40 -5.09 16.46
CA ILE A 64 4.44 -6.20 16.50
C ILE A 64 3.18 -5.81 15.73
N ILE A 65 2.67 -4.59 15.98
CA ILE A 65 1.50 -4.06 15.25
C ILE A 65 1.81 -3.98 13.75
N PHE A 66 3.00 -3.49 13.39
CA PHE A 66 3.46 -3.45 12.01
C PHE A 66 3.45 -4.84 11.36
N LEU A 67 4.02 -5.86 12.02
CA LEU A 67 4.02 -7.23 11.51
C LEU A 67 2.61 -7.80 11.37
N ILE A 68 1.74 -7.59 12.36
CA ILE A 68 0.35 -8.06 12.31
C ILE A 68 -0.36 -7.46 11.10
N VAL A 69 -0.20 -6.16 10.85
CA VAL A 69 -0.82 -5.49 9.69
C VAL A 69 -0.26 -6.03 8.38
N MET A 70 1.07 -6.14 8.25
CA MET A 70 1.73 -6.64 7.04
C MET A 70 1.32 -8.08 6.72
N VAL A 71 1.41 -8.98 7.71
CA VAL A 71 1.09 -10.40 7.55
C VAL A 71 -0.41 -10.58 7.33
N GLY A 72 -1.25 -9.89 8.09
CA GLY A 72 -2.70 -9.96 7.95
C GLY A 72 -3.18 -9.55 6.55
N ILE A 73 -2.64 -8.45 6.02
CA ILE A 73 -2.97 -7.98 4.67
C ILE A 73 -2.44 -8.94 3.61
N LEU A 74 -1.22 -9.46 3.77
CA LEU A 74 -0.65 -10.43 2.85
C LEU A 74 -1.50 -11.71 2.79
N ILE A 75 -1.91 -12.25 3.93
CA ILE A 75 -2.78 -13.44 4.00
C ILE A 75 -4.13 -13.16 3.35
N TYR A 76 -4.77 -12.02 3.70
CA TYR A 76 -6.03 -11.61 3.11
C TYR A 76 -5.95 -11.52 1.58
N ASN A 77 -4.90 -10.88 1.05
CA ASN A 77 -4.71 -10.73 -0.39
C ASN A 77 -4.33 -12.05 -1.06
N ASN A 78 -3.59 -12.93 -0.39
CA ASN A 78 -3.25 -14.24 -0.91
C ASN A 78 -4.52 -15.07 -1.14
N ILE A 79 -5.47 -15.02 -0.20
CA ILE A 79 -6.77 -15.67 -0.34
C ILE A 79 -7.58 -15.00 -1.46
N ARG A 80 -7.65 -13.66 -1.46
CA ARG A 80 -8.46 -12.88 -2.41
C ARG A 80 -8.01 -13.03 -3.87
N TYR A 81 -6.71 -13.05 -4.13
CA TYR A 81 -6.14 -13.01 -5.47
C TYR A 81 -5.67 -14.36 -5.99
N LYS A 82 -5.84 -15.44 -5.22
CA LYS A 82 -5.49 -16.79 -5.66
C LYS A 82 -6.16 -17.10 -7.01
N ASN A 83 -5.34 -17.41 -8.01
CA ASN A 83 -5.77 -17.71 -9.39
C ASN A 83 -6.60 -16.61 -10.09
N LYS A 84 -6.63 -15.38 -9.56
CA LYS A 84 -7.45 -14.29 -10.12
C LYS A 84 -6.88 -13.65 -11.38
N TYR A 85 -5.61 -13.90 -11.71
CA TYR A 85 -4.98 -13.21 -12.85
C TYR A 85 -5.78 -13.36 -14.15
N GLN A 86 -6.27 -14.56 -14.47
CA GLN A 86 -7.01 -14.79 -15.71
C GLN A 86 -8.37 -14.08 -15.72
N GLU A 87 -9.10 -14.08 -14.60
CA GLU A 87 -10.36 -13.33 -14.44
C GLU A 87 -10.14 -11.84 -14.70
N LEU A 88 -9.11 -11.27 -14.07
CA LEU A 88 -8.78 -9.85 -14.19
C LEU A 88 -8.23 -9.49 -15.58
N ARG A 89 -7.47 -10.41 -16.21
CA ARG A 89 -7.03 -10.28 -17.59
C ARG A 89 -8.22 -10.18 -18.53
N ASN A 90 -9.20 -11.08 -18.42
CA ASN A 90 -10.38 -11.05 -19.27
C ASN A 90 -11.16 -9.74 -19.11
N ARG A 91 -11.19 -9.17 -17.90
CA ARG A 91 -11.85 -7.89 -17.62
C ARG A 91 -11.15 -6.68 -18.28
N TRP A 92 -9.82 -6.65 -18.32
CA TRP A 92 -9.06 -5.45 -18.73
C TRP A 92 -8.07 -5.69 -19.88
N ILE A 93 -8.22 -6.77 -20.66
CA ILE A 93 -7.39 -7.00 -21.83
C ILE A 93 -7.72 -6.03 -22.97
N ASN A 94 -9.02 -5.71 -23.13
CA ASN A 94 -9.55 -4.87 -24.20
C ASN A 94 -9.88 -3.45 -23.73
N GLU A 95 -9.21 -2.96 -22.68
CA GLU A 95 -9.43 -1.59 -22.20
C GLU A 95 -8.92 -0.54 -23.21
N ASN A 96 -9.64 0.58 -23.31
CA ASN A 96 -9.24 1.68 -24.18
C ASN A 96 -7.88 2.26 -23.76
N ARG A 97 -7.07 2.70 -24.74
CA ARG A 97 -5.71 3.21 -24.53
C ARG A 97 -5.67 4.41 -23.58
N LYS A 98 -6.63 5.33 -23.68
CA LYS A 98 -6.71 6.50 -22.78
C LYS A 98 -6.94 6.08 -21.32
N ASP A 99 -7.92 5.21 -21.09
CA ASP A 99 -8.24 4.71 -19.75
C ASP A 99 -7.09 3.91 -19.14
N LYS A 100 -6.44 3.08 -19.96
CA LYS A 100 -5.26 2.31 -19.58
C LYS A 100 -4.12 3.19 -19.07
N THR A 101 -3.83 4.28 -19.77
CA THR A 101 -2.77 5.21 -19.38
C THR A 101 -3.14 5.93 -18.09
N MET A 102 -4.35 6.48 -18.01
CA MET A 102 -4.81 7.23 -16.82
C MET A 102 -4.82 6.35 -15.57
N LYS A 103 -5.46 5.18 -15.61
CA LYS A 103 -5.52 4.27 -14.46
C LYS A 103 -4.13 3.73 -14.07
N GLY A 104 -3.27 3.49 -15.07
CA GLY A 104 -1.87 3.10 -14.84
C GLY A 104 -1.07 4.18 -14.11
N LEU A 105 -1.24 5.45 -14.51
CA LEU A 105 -0.62 6.59 -13.84
C LEU A 105 -1.09 6.70 -12.38
N ILE A 106 -2.39 6.54 -12.13
CA ILE A 106 -2.95 6.58 -10.76
C ILE A 106 -2.32 5.48 -9.89
N ILE A 107 -2.12 4.26 -10.40
CA ILE A 107 -1.42 3.20 -9.64
C ILE A 107 0.01 3.62 -9.29
N ILE A 108 0.76 4.13 -10.27
CA ILE A 108 2.15 4.56 -10.05
C ILE A 108 2.20 5.67 -9.00
N LEU A 109 1.34 6.68 -9.13
CA LEU A 109 1.22 7.76 -8.15
C LEU A 109 0.84 7.22 -6.77
N THR A 110 -0.05 6.25 -6.68
CA THR A 110 -0.46 5.66 -5.40
C THR A 110 0.69 4.88 -4.75
N ILE A 111 1.46 4.13 -5.53
CA ILE A 111 2.66 3.45 -5.02
C ILE A 111 3.62 4.50 -4.46
N ILE A 112 4.00 5.50 -5.26
CA ILE A 112 4.92 6.56 -4.84
C ILE A 112 4.40 7.25 -3.57
N PHE A 113 3.13 7.64 -3.56
CA PHE A 113 2.51 8.35 -2.44
C PHE A 113 2.50 7.50 -1.16
N SER A 114 2.20 6.21 -1.26
CA SER A 114 2.18 5.30 -0.11
C SER A 114 3.55 5.21 0.58
N TRP A 115 4.64 5.29 -0.19
CA TRP A 115 5.99 5.36 0.35
C TRP A 115 6.33 6.76 0.89
N LEU A 116 5.88 7.82 0.22
CA LEU A 116 6.16 9.20 0.63
C LEU A 116 5.57 9.57 2.00
N LEU A 117 4.44 8.96 2.37
CA LEU A 117 3.79 9.20 3.67
C LEU A 117 4.70 8.88 4.88
N ILE A 118 5.67 7.97 4.72
CA ILE A 118 6.66 7.66 5.77
C ILE A 118 7.50 8.90 6.09
N PHE A 119 7.90 9.67 5.08
CA PHE A 119 8.70 10.87 5.27
C PHE A 119 7.91 11.98 5.95
N ILE A 120 6.59 12.07 5.74
CA ILE A 120 5.74 13.06 6.40
C ILE A 120 5.73 12.80 7.92
N ASN A 121 5.53 11.55 8.34
CA ASN A 121 5.56 11.19 9.76
C ASN A 121 6.94 11.44 10.40
N LEU A 122 8.02 11.20 9.65
CA LEU A 122 9.38 11.49 10.11
C LEU A 122 9.63 13.00 10.26
N LEU A 123 9.14 13.81 9.32
CA LEU A 123 9.22 15.27 9.36
C LEU A 123 8.43 15.86 10.54
N ILE A 124 7.23 15.37 10.82
CA ILE A 124 6.42 15.82 11.98
C ILE A 124 7.19 15.59 13.29
N ASN A 125 7.81 14.42 13.44
CA ASN A 125 8.63 14.12 14.62
C ASN A 125 9.88 15.00 14.71
N LEU A 126 10.55 15.27 13.59
CA LEU A 126 11.69 16.17 13.54
C LEU A 126 11.31 17.61 13.93
N PHE A 127 10.17 18.09 13.43
CA PHE A 127 9.68 19.44 13.73
C PHE A 127 9.36 19.60 15.23
N LYS A 128 8.71 18.59 15.83
CA LYS A 128 8.48 18.56 17.29
C LYS A 128 9.78 18.61 18.08
N LEU A 129 10.80 17.86 17.66
CA LEU A 129 12.10 17.85 18.34
C LEU A 129 12.77 19.23 18.29
N LEU A 130 12.73 19.90 17.15
CA LEU A 130 13.32 21.24 16.98
C LEU A 130 12.58 22.30 17.80
N PHE A 131 11.25 22.24 17.89
CA PHE A 131 10.46 23.20 18.68
C PHE A 131 10.63 23.00 20.21
N PHE A 132 10.83 21.75 20.65
CA PHE A 132 11.13 21.43 22.06
C PHE A 132 12.56 21.80 22.47
N LEU A 133 13.50 21.86 21.53
CA LEU A 133 14.88 22.30 21.78
C LEU A 133 15.05 23.83 21.73
N GLY A 134 14.16 24.55 21.03
CA GLY A 134 14.19 26.02 20.94
C GLY A 134 13.53 26.77 22.10
N THR A 135 13.00 26.05 23.10
CA THR A 135 12.31 26.62 24.28
C THR A 135 13.09 26.42 25.60
N LYS A 136 14.37 26.05 25.52
CA LYS A 136 15.29 26.03 26.67
C LYS A 136 16.32 27.15 26.60
#